data_AF-A0A068UZJ2-F1
#
_entry.id   AF-A0A068UZJ2-F1
#
_cell.length_a   1.000
_cell.length_b   1.000
_cell.length_c   1.000
_cell.angle_alpha   90.00
_cell.angle_beta   90.00
_cell.angle_gamma   90.00
#
_symmetry.space_group_name_H-M   'P 1'
#
loop_
_entity.id
_entity.type
_entity.pdbx_description
1 polymer ?
#
loop_
_entity_poly.entity_id
_entity_poly.type
_entity_poly.pdbx_seq_one_letter_code
_entity_poly.pdbx_strand_id
1 'polypeptide(L)' 'MTVGPHFKEANNFLWLFKLKAPLALPLGGLKKKRNHYVERGDAGNREDYLIRRMN' A
#
# COMPACT_ATOMS: atom_id res chain seq x y z
N MET A 1 -7.56 -12.86 6.23
CA MET A 1 -8.10 -11.88 7.20
C MET A 1 -9.60 -11.74 6.94
N THR A 2 -10.44 -11.77 7.97
CA THR A 2 -11.90 -11.66 7.84
C THR A 2 -12.37 -10.29 8.33
N VAL A 3 -13.36 -9.68 7.65
CA VAL A 3 -13.99 -8.44 8.10
C VAL A 3 -15.11 -8.80 9.08
N GLY A 4 -14.92 -8.51 10.37
CA GLY A 4 -15.91 -8.77 11.42
C GLY A 4 -16.89 -7.59 11.64
N PRO A 5 -17.96 -7.79 12.43
CA PRO A 5 -18.97 -6.76 12.68
C PRO A 5 -18.41 -5.49 13.34
N HIS A 6 -17.29 -5.61 14.08
CA HIS A 6 -16.61 -4.49 14.74
C HIS A 6 -15.37 -3.97 14.00
N PHE A 7 -15.28 -4.22 12.69
CA PHE A 7 -14.12 -3.78 11.89
C PHE A 7 -13.94 -2.26 11.94
N LYS A 8 -15.04 -1.50 11.97
CA LYS A 8 -15.00 -0.03 12.00
C LYS A 8 -14.33 0.48 13.28
N GLU A 9 -14.72 -0.06 14.43
CA GLU A 9 -14.19 0.30 15.73
C GLU A 9 -12.73 -0.12 15.85
N ALA A 10 -12.40 -1.34 15.44
CA ALA A 10 -11.02 -1.84 15.46
C ALA A 10 -10.09 -1.03 14.54
N ASN A 11 -10.54 -0.66 13.34
CA ASN A 11 -9.76 0.14 12.42
C ASN A 11 -9.57 1.58 12.92
N ASN A 12 -10.56 2.15 13.61
CA ASN A 12 -10.45 3.48 14.22
C ASN A 12 -9.58 3.50 15.48
N PHE A 13 -9.44 2.36 16.17
CA PHE A 13 -8.55 2.21 17.33
C PHE A 13 -7.07 2.22 16.93
N LEU A 14 -6.74 1.70 15.74
CA LEU A 14 -5.37 1.66 15.26
C LEU A 14 -4.89 3.06 14.84
N TRP A 15 -3.65 3.38 15.22
CA TRP A 15 -3.01 4.59 14.72
C TRP A 15 -2.69 4.46 13.22
N LEU A 16 -2.73 5.58 12.50
CA LEU A 16 -2.31 5.65 11.10
C LEU A 16 -0.90 5.05 10.92
N PHE A 17 -0.77 4.03 10.08
CA PHE A 17 0.52 3.38 9.82
C PHE A 17 1.48 4.34 9.12
N LYS A 18 2.62 4.60 9.75
CA LYS A 18 3.73 5.32 9.12
C LYS A 18 4.62 4.33 8.39
N LEU A 19 4.37 4.16 7.10
CA LEU A 19 5.15 3.28 6.24
C LEU A 19 6.40 3.98 5.71
N LYS A 20 7.44 3.19 5.40
CA LYS A 20 8.64 3.70 4.73
C LYS A 20 8.33 3.94 3.25
N ALA A 21 9.00 4.93 2.67
CA ALA A 21 8.99 5.06 1.21
C ALA A 21 9.67 3.82 0.61
N PRO A 22 9.13 3.24 -0.48
CA PRO A 22 9.82 2.17 -1.20
C PRO A 22 11.09 2.76 -1.82
N LEU A 23 12.21 2.62 -1.11
CA LEU A 23 13.53 3.14 -1.49
C LEU A 23 14.07 2.38 -2.70
N ALA A 24 14.88 3.06 -3.52
CA ALA A 24 15.42 2.58 -4.80
C ALA A 24 16.55 1.51 -4.67
N LEU A 25 16.41 0.54 -3.76
CA LEU A 25 17.30 -0.61 -3.59
C LEU A 25 16.45 -1.91 -3.58
N PRO A 26 17.04 -3.09 -3.86
CA PRO A 26 16.79 -3.98 -5.02
C PRO A 26 15.32 -4.36 -5.36
N LEU A 27 14.33 -4.03 -4.50
CA LEU A 27 12.91 -4.32 -4.68
C LEU A 27 12.16 -3.29 -5.56
N GLY A 28 12.83 -2.20 -5.98
CA GLY A 28 12.32 -1.23 -6.94
C GLY A 28 11.44 -0.14 -6.31
N GLY A 29 11.89 1.12 -6.48
CA GLY A 29 11.15 2.32 -6.05
C GLY A 29 9.96 2.65 -6.95
N LEU A 30 9.27 3.77 -6.65
CA LEU A 30 8.16 4.28 -7.46
C LEU A 30 8.69 4.71 -8.84
N LYS A 31 8.14 4.13 -9.91
CA LYS A 31 8.52 4.43 -11.29
C LYS A 31 7.76 5.64 -11.84
N LYS A 32 6.43 5.67 -11.67
CA LYS A 32 5.54 6.75 -12.14
C LYS A 32 4.37 6.93 -11.18
N LYS A 33 4.59 7.73 -10.14
CA LYS A 33 3.64 8.00 -9.05
C LYS A 33 2.25 8.48 -9.51
N ARG A 34 2.18 9.21 -10.64
CA ARG A 34 0.93 9.84 -11.11
C ARG A 34 0.10 8.95 -12.03
N ASN A 35 0.68 7.92 -12.65
CA ASN A 35 0.00 7.08 -13.63
C ASN A 35 -0.68 5.88 -12.96
N HIS A 36 -1.76 5.37 -13.56
CA HIS A 36 -2.46 4.19 -13.06
C HIS A 36 -1.61 2.93 -13.23
N TYR A 37 -1.77 1.95 -12.33
CA TYR A 37 -0.98 0.71 -12.36
C TYR A 37 -1.12 -0.07 -13.68
N VAL A 38 -2.33 -0.11 -14.25
CA VAL A 38 -2.61 -0.73 -15.57
C VAL A 38 -1.78 -0.07 -16.69
N GLU A 39 -1.47 1.21 -16.56
CA GLU A 39 -0.63 1.98 -17.50
C GLU A 39 0.86 1.94 -17.13
N ARG A 40 1.28 0.98 -16.29
CA ARG A 40 2.64 0.84 -15.74
C ARG A 40 3.04 1.97 -14.79
N GLY A 41 2.06 2.59 -14.13
CA GLY A 41 2.26 3.55 -13.04
C GLY A 41 2.18 2.93 -11.65
N ASP A 42 2.14 3.77 -10.61
CA ASP A 42 2.12 3.35 -9.21
C ASP A 42 0.85 3.77 -8.45
N ALA A 43 -0.09 4.43 -9.14
CA ALA A 43 -1.39 4.83 -8.59
C ALA A 43 -2.49 3.81 -8.89
N GLY A 44 -3.55 3.80 -8.07
CA GLY A 44 -4.71 2.94 -8.28
C GLY A 44 -4.54 1.51 -7.73
N ASN A 45 -5.47 0.64 -8.11
CA ASN A 45 -5.51 -0.73 -7.61
C ASN A 45 -4.39 -1.58 -8.20
N ARG A 46 -3.70 -2.32 -7.34
CA ARG A 46 -2.61 -3.24 -7.69
C ARG A 46 -2.57 -4.46 -6.76
N GLU A 47 -3.72 -4.82 -6.20
CA GLU A 47 -3.92 -6.03 -5.37
C GLU A 47 -2.79 -6.19 -4.34
N ASP A 48 -2.09 -7.33 -4.34
CA ASP A 48 -1.12 -7.72 -3.30
C ASP A 48 0.32 -7.19 -3.50
N TYR A 49 0.60 -6.40 -4.53
CA TYR A 49 2.00 -6.13 -4.94
C TYR A 49 2.73 -5.02 -4.16
N LEU A 50 2.07 -4.35 -3.21
CA LEU A 50 2.62 -3.14 -2.57
C LEU A 50 3.18 -3.35 -1.16
N ILE A 51 2.44 -4.04 -0.28
CA ILE A 51 2.68 -3.99 1.17
C ILE A 51 4.10 -4.50 1.53
N ARG A 52 4.59 -5.55 0.83
CA ARG A 52 5.92 -6.12 1.07
C ARG A 52 7.09 -5.16 0.80
N ARG A 53 6.87 -4.05 0.08
CA ARG A 53 7.92 -3.08 -0.27
C ARG A 53 7.99 -1.87 0.67
N MET A 54 7.01 -1.72 1.56
CA MET A 54 6.83 -0.51 2.39
C MET A 54 6.91 -0.79 3.90
N ASN A 55 6.95 -2.07 4.29
CA ASN A 55 7.17 -2.53 5.66
C ASN A 55 8.65 -2.44 6.06
#